data_AF-A0A428RJZ3-F1
#
_entry.id   AF-A0A428RJZ3-F1
#
_cell.length_a   1.000
_cell.length_b   1.000
_cell.length_c   1.000
_cell.angle_alpha   90.00
_cell.angle_beta   90.00
_cell.angle_gamma   90.00
#
_symmetry.space_group_name_H-M   'P 1'
#
loop_
_entity.id
_entity.type
_entity.pdbx_description
1 polymer ?
#
loop_
_entity_poly.entity_id
_entity_poly.type
_entity_poly.pdbx_seq_one_letter_code
_entity_poly.pdbx_strand_id
1 'polypeptide(L)'
;QHSFMHDLESFFWVLFWICIHYDGPDKDRAVPRFDKWNFMDTEELAVSKTGVISNEGDFRRIVDGNFTSYYQPLIPWINRLRKAVLPNGRRWEQEDRGLYARIREILQEAGKDPQVLAER
;
A
#
# COMPACT_ATOMS: atom_id res chain seq x y z
N GLN A 1 16.42 -14.50 2.05
CA GLN A 1 17.43 -13.45 2.26
C GLN A 1 16.71 -12.12 2.23
N HIS A 2 16.96 -11.25 3.21
CA HIS A 2 16.33 -9.93 3.32
C HIS A 2 17.15 -8.89 2.53
N SER A 3 16.49 -7.88 1.96
CA SER A 3 17.06 -6.86 1.07
C SER A 3 16.25 -5.57 1.22
N PHE A 4 16.80 -4.44 0.79
CA PHE A 4 16.09 -3.14 0.85
C PHE A 4 14.74 -3.15 0.11
N MET A 5 14.56 -4.04 -0.87
CA MET A 5 13.31 -4.18 -1.60
C MET A 5 12.23 -4.77 -0.69
N HIS A 6 12.58 -5.70 0.21
CA HIS A 6 11.67 -6.19 1.25
C HIS A 6 11.27 -5.09 2.23
N ASP A 7 12.17 -4.14 2.55
CA ASP A 7 11.82 -2.97 3.36
C ASP A 7 10.82 -2.06 2.64
N LEU A 8 11.02 -1.82 1.35
CA LEU A 8 10.12 -1.01 0.52
C LEU A 8 8.74 -1.69 0.32
N GLU A 9 8.72 -3.02 0.18
CA GLU A 9 7.48 -3.79 0.20
C GLU A 9 6.77 -3.65 1.55
N SER A 10 7.50 -3.76 2.66
CA SER A 10 6.96 -3.62 4.01
C SER A 10 6.40 -2.22 4.24
N PHE A 11 7.11 -1.18 3.80
CA PHE A 11 6.64 0.21 3.82
C PHE A 11 5.31 0.38 3.08
N PHE A 12 5.19 -0.18 1.87
CA PHE A 12 3.93 -0.15 1.11
C PHE A 12 2.78 -0.79 1.91
N TRP A 13 3.01 -1.96 2.51
CA TRP A 13 1.97 -2.66 3.28
C TRP A 13 1.55 -1.91 4.53
N VAL A 14 2.49 -1.28 5.25
CA VAL A 14 2.17 -0.43 6.41
C VAL A 14 1.32 0.76 5.97
N LEU A 15 1.71 1.45 4.90
CA LEU A 15 0.95 2.59 4.40
C LEU A 15 -0.46 2.20 3.93
N PHE A 16 -0.59 1.07 3.21
CA PHE A 16 -1.88 0.50 2.82
C PHE A 16 -2.76 0.20 4.05
N TRP A 17 -2.17 -0.38 5.09
CA TRP A 17 -2.88 -0.70 6.34
C TRP A 17 -3.35 0.57 7.06
N ILE A 18 -2.51 1.61 7.13
CA ILE A 18 -2.87 2.93 7.69
C ILE A 18 -4.07 3.53 6.96
N CYS A 19 -4.06 3.50 5.62
CA CYS A 19 -5.15 4.05 4.80
C CYS A 19 -6.51 3.39 5.07
N ILE A 20 -6.50 2.15 5.57
CA ILE A 20 -7.71 1.39 5.90
C ILE A 20 -8.17 1.65 7.34
N HIS A 21 -7.24 1.76 8.29
CA HIS A 21 -7.55 1.73 9.73
C HIS A 21 -7.59 3.10 10.39
N TYR A 22 -7.18 4.18 9.72
CA TYR A 22 -7.18 5.52 10.31
C TYR A 22 -7.97 6.49 9.45
N ASP A 23 -8.83 7.32 10.04
CA ASP A 23 -9.55 8.42 9.37
C ASP A 23 -8.97 9.78 9.78
N GLY A 24 -7.64 9.86 9.80
CA GLY A 24 -6.87 11.00 10.29
C GLY A 24 -6.25 10.76 11.68
N PRO A 25 -5.58 11.78 12.25
CA PRO A 25 -4.98 11.69 13.57
C PRO A 25 -5.99 11.27 14.63
N ASP A 26 -5.61 10.32 15.48
CA ASP A 26 -6.38 9.82 16.63
C ASP A 26 -7.78 9.27 16.31
N LYS A 27 -8.05 8.91 15.05
CA LYS A 27 -9.31 8.31 14.59
C LYS A 27 -9.08 6.93 14.01
N ASP A 28 -8.86 5.95 14.87
CA ASP A 28 -8.68 4.56 14.45
C ASP A 28 -10.01 3.82 14.27
N ARG A 29 -9.97 2.79 13.42
CA ARG A 29 -11.01 1.78 13.26
C ARG A 29 -10.38 0.44 12.97
N ALA A 30 -11.00 -0.64 13.44
CA ALA A 30 -10.62 -1.99 13.07
C ALA A 30 -11.43 -2.46 11.86
N VAL A 31 -10.77 -2.84 10.76
CA VAL A 31 -11.44 -3.53 9.65
C VAL A 31 -11.07 -5.01 9.74
N PRO A 32 -11.98 -5.90 10.22
CA PRO A 32 -11.63 -7.27 10.60
C PRO A 32 -10.90 -8.07 9.51
N ARG A 33 -11.23 -7.82 8.25
CA ARG A 33 -10.58 -8.45 7.09
C ARG A 33 -9.06 -8.20 7.04
N PHE A 34 -8.62 -7.01 7.44
CA PHE A 34 -7.22 -6.58 7.36
C PHE A 34 -6.56 -6.58 8.74
N ASP A 35 -7.31 -6.39 9.82
CA ASP A 35 -6.81 -6.48 11.18
C ASP A 35 -6.28 -7.89 11.51
N LYS A 36 -6.92 -8.94 10.97
CA LYS A 36 -6.45 -10.32 11.10
C LYS A 36 -5.02 -10.56 10.59
N TRP A 37 -4.48 -9.68 9.74
CA TRP A 37 -3.10 -9.79 9.24
C TRP A 37 -2.06 -9.71 10.37
N ASN A 38 -2.39 -9.10 11.51
CA ASN A 38 -1.53 -9.05 12.69
C ASN A 38 -1.32 -10.40 13.37
N PHE A 39 -2.19 -11.38 13.08
CA PHE A 39 -2.23 -12.68 13.75
C PHE A 39 -2.00 -13.86 12.82
N MET A 40 -1.94 -13.62 11.50
CA MET A 40 -1.65 -14.65 10.50
C MET A 40 -0.19 -15.07 10.57
N ASP A 41 0.08 -16.34 10.28
CA ASP A 41 1.45 -16.76 10.00
C ASP A 41 1.96 -16.14 8.68
N THR A 42 3.27 -16.20 8.51
CA THR A 42 3.97 -15.56 7.39
C THR A 42 3.51 -16.06 6.01
N GLU A 43 3.18 -17.36 5.88
CA GLU A 43 2.79 -17.95 4.61
C GLU A 43 1.37 -17.55 4.23
N GLU A 44 0.42 -17.67 5.17
CA GLU A 44 -0.96 -17.23 4.99
C GLU A 44 -1.04 -15.72 4.72
N LEU A 45 -0.26 -14.92 5.45
CA LEU A 45 -0.19 -13.48 5.25
C LEU A 45 0.33 -13.13 3.86
N ALA A 46 1.36 -13.83 3.37
CA ALA A 46 1.89 -13.63 2.03
C ALA A 46 0.85 -13.92 0.95
N VAL A 47 0.13 -15.05 1.05
CA VAL A 47 -0.95 -15.41 0.11
C VAL A 47 -2.07 -14.37 0.14
N SER A 48 -2.51 -13.97 1.34
CA SER A 48 -3.56 -12.96 1.50
C SER A 48 -3.16 -11.63 0.89
N LYS A 49 -1.91 -11.18 1.10
CA LYS A 49 -1.37 -9.94 0.51
C LYS A 49 -1.32 -10.02 -1.01
N THR A 50 -0.76 -11.10 -1.57
CA THR A 50 -0.72 -11.32 -3.02
C THR A 50 -2.11 -11.26 -3.65
N GLY A 51 -3.12 -11.87 -3.03
CA GLY A 51 -4.51 -11.84 -3.50
C GLY A 51 -5.13 -10.43 -3.56
N VAL A 52 -4.66 -9.48 -2.73
CA VAL A 52 -5.15 -8.10 -2.74
C VAL A 52 -4.63 -7.30 -3.95
N ILE A 53 -3.40 -7.56 -4.40
CA ILE A 53 -2.68 -6.68 -5.34
C ILE A 53 -2.43 -7.26 -6.73
N SER A 54 -2.69 -8.55 -6.94
CA SER A 54 -2.41 -9.28 -8.19
C SER A 54 -3.26 -8.79 -9.36
N ASN A 55 -4.53 -8.45 -9.11
CA ASN A 55 -5.46 -7.92 -10.10
C ASN A 55 -5.74 -6.43 -9.82
N GLU A 56 -5.53 -5.56 -10.81
CA GLU A 56 -5.72 -4.11 -10.63
C GLU A 56 -7.19 -3.73 -10.39
N GLY A 57 -8.14 -4.44 -10.98
CA GLY A 57 -9.57 -4.20 -10.78
C GLY A 57 -10.03 -4.58 -9.36
N ASP A 58 -9.60 -5.73 -8.86
CA ASP A 58 -9.86 -6.12 -7.47
C ASP A 58 -9.16 -5.21 -6.49
N PHE A 59 -7.90 -4.85 -6.76
CA PHE A 59 -7.18 -3.88 -5.96
C PHE A 59 -7.95 -2.57 -5.86
N ARG A 60 -8.44 -2.05 -6.99
CA ARG A 60 -9.20 -0.82 -7.05
C ARG A 60 -10.49 -0.90 -6.22
N ARG A 61 -11.27 -1.97 -6.40
CA ARG A 61 -12.48 -2.23 -5.61
C ARG A 61 -12.19 -2.32 -4.11
N ILE A 62 -11.06 -2.93 -3.73
CA ILE A 62 -10.64 -3.04 -2.34
C ILE A 62 -10.32 -1.66 -1.76
N VAL A 63 -9.47 -0.86 -2.42
CA VAL A 63 -9.07 0.44 -1.88
C VAL A 63 -10.24 1.43 -1.87
N ASP A 64 -11.07 1.47 -2.92
CA ASP A 64 -12.23 2.37 -2.97
C ASP A 64 -13.25 2.04 -1.85
N GLY A 65 -13.43 0.76 -1.52
CA GLY A 65 -14.38 0.32 -0.50
C GLY A 65 -13.85 0.30 0.94
N ASN A 66 -12.52 0.38 1.14
CA ASN A 66 -11.91 0.21 2.47
C ASN A 66 -10.98 1.35 2.89
N PHE A 67 -10.60 2.28 2.02
CA PHE A 67 -9.86 3.45 2.48
C PHE A 67 -10.82 4.41 3.18
N THR A 68 -10.35 5.03 4.26
CA THR A 68 -11.10 6.05 4.98
C THR A 68 -11.22 7.33 4.15
N SER A 69 -12.22 8.15 4.46
CA SER A 69 -12.44 9.43 3.78
C SER A 69 -11.19 10.31 3.82
N TYR A 70 -10.46 10.31 4.94
CA TYR A 70 -9.20 11.02 5.07
C TYR A 70 -8.16 10.58 4.03
N TYR A 71 -7.98 9.27 3.81
CA TYR A 71 -6.95 8.73 2.91
C TYR A 71 -7.39 8.40 1.48
N GLN A 72 -8.67 8.59 1.11
CA GLN A 72 -9.11 8.38 -0.28
C GLN A 72 -8.26 9.10 -1.36
N PRO A 73 -7.73 10.32 -1.16
CA PRO A 73 -6.87 10.98 -2.15
C PRO A 73 -5.56 10.26 -2.41
N LEU A 74 -5.12 9.40 -1.49
CA LEU A 74 -3.92 8.61 -1.68
C LEU A 74 -4.14 7.43 -2.63
N ILE A 75 -5.39 7.07 -2.98
CA ILE A 75 -5.68 5.90 -3.83
C ILE A 75 -4.86 5.89 -5.15
N PRO A 76 -4.77 6.99 -5.93
CA PRO A 76 -3.94 7.02 -7.13
C PRO A 76 -2.46 6.76 -6.83
N TRP A 77 -1.94 7.34 -5.73
CA TRP A 77 -0.54 7.25 -5.31
C TRP A 77 -0.18 5.86 -4.78
N ILE A 78 -1.07 5.26 -4.01
CA ILE A 78 -0.94 3.88 -3.53
C ILE A 78 -0.96 2.91 -4.71
N ASN A 79 -1.78 3.13 -5.75
CA ASN A 79 -1.74 2.27 -6.95
C ASN A 79 -0.41 2.44 -7.73
N ARG A 80 0.17 3.65 -7.78
CA ARG A 80 1.52 3.86 -8.34
C ARG A 80 2.58 3.12 -7.53
N LEU A 81 2.55 3.23 -6.20
CA LEU A 81 3.45 2.48 -5.32
C LEU A 81 3.30 0.98 -5.53
N ARG A 82 2.08 0.44 -5.57
CA ARG A 82 1.80 -0.98 -5.86
C ARG A 82 2.48 -1.44 -7.15
N LYS A 83 2.36 -0.67 -8.23
CA LYS A 83 2.98 -0.98 -9.53
C LYS A 83 4.51 -0.96 -9.46
N ALA A 84 5.09 -0.11 -8.61
CA ALA A 84 6.53 -0.06 -8.39
C ALA A 84 7.02 -1.24 -7.53
N VAL A 85 6.31 -1.57 -6.44
CA VAL A 85 6.72 -2.65 -5.52
C VAL A 85 6.42 -4.05 -6.04
N LEU A 86 5.41 -4.22 -6.91
CA LEU A 86 5.10 -5.49 -7.55
C LEU A 86 4.84 -5.27 -9.04
N PRO A 87 5.91 -5.12 -9.85
CA PRO A 87 5.76 -4.96 -11.28
C PRO A 87 5.06 -6.20 -11.87
N ASN A 88 3.99 -5.96 -12.64
CA ASN A 88 3.15 -7.00 -13.25
C ASN A 88 2.54 -7.99 -12.24
N GLY A 89 2.37 -7.59 -10.97
CA GLY A 89 1.77 -8.43 -9.93
C GLY A 89 2.65 -9.61 -9.49
N ARG A 90 3.95 -9.59 -9.83
CA ARG A 90 4.92 -10.63 -9.46
C ARG A 90 5.94 -10.09 -8.46
N ARG A 91 6.48 -11.00 -7.64
CA ARG A 91 7.66 -10.72 -6.83
C ARG A 91 8.86 -10.45 -7.74
N TRP A 92 9.79 -9.64 -7.28
CA TRP A 92 11.02 -9.41 -8.00
C TRP A 92 11.85 -10.69 -8.08
N GLU A 93 12.33 -11.00 -9.27
CA GLU A 93 13.27 -12.10 -9.51
C GLU A 93 14.73 -11.63 -9.37
N GLN A 94 14.97 -10.32 -9.52
CA GLN A 94 16.29 -9.69 -9.45
C GLN A 94 16.22 -8.37 -8.68
N GLU A 95 17.38 -7.94 -8.16
CA GLU A 95 17.50 -6.67 -7.44
C GLU A 95 17.30 -5.47 -8.38
N ASP A 96 16.40 -4.54 -8.02
CA ASP A 96 16.16 -3.31 -8.77
C ASP A 96 16.70 -2.09 -8.03
N ARG A 97 17.94 -1.72 -8.37
CA ARG A 97 18.64 -0.58 -7.76
C ARG A 97 17.95 0.77 -7.96
N GLY A 98 17.06 0.89 -8.94
CA GLY A 98 16.29 2.11 -9.20
C GLY A 98 15.00 2.23 -8.39
N LEU A 99 14.57 1.16 -7.71
CA LEU A 99 13.28 1.11 -7.02
C LEU A 99 13.14 2.19 -5.94
N TYR A 100 14.20 2.41 -5.15
CA TYR A 100 14.19 3.43 -4.11
C TYR A 100 13.94 4.83 -4.67
N ALA A 101 14.61 5.17 -5.77
CA ALA A 101 14.44 6.47 -6.44
C ALA A 101 12.99 6.64 -6.94
N ARG A 102 12.43 5.62 -7.59
CA ARG A 102 11.04 5.67 -8.10
C ARG A 102 10.01 5.79 -6.98
N ILE A 103 10.17 5.07 -5.86
CA ILE A 103 9.27 5.21 -4.70
C ILE A 103 9.37 6.63 -4.12
N ARG A 104 10.59 7.16 -3.99
CA ARG A 104 10.80 8.52 -3.51
C ARG A 104 10.14 9.56 -4.41
N GLU A 105 10.27 9.43 -5.73
CA GLU A 105 9.61 10.29 -6.71
C GLU A 105 8.09 10.25 -6.57
N ILE A 106 7.49 9.05 -6.48
CA ILE A 106 6.05 8.88 -6.28
C ILE A 106 5.58 9.60 -5.00
N LEU A 107 6.31 9.45 -3.89
CA LEU A 107 5.97 10.10 -2.62
C LEU A 107 6.12 11.64 -2.70
N GLN A 108 7.15 12.13 -3.40
CA GLN A 108 7.36 13.56 -3.62
C GLN A 108 6.25 14.18 -4.49
N GLU A 109 5.77 13.46 -5.49
CA GLU A 109 4.64 13.89 -6.31
C GLU A 109 3.34 13.88 -5.51
N ALA A 110 3.10 12.84 -4.71
CA ALA A 110 1.94 12.77 -3.80
C ALA A 110 1.93 13.94 -2.81
N GLY A 111 3.09 14.31 -2.27
CA GLY A 111 3.23 15.47 -1.37
C GLY A 111 3.02 16.84 -2.03
N LYS A 112 2.82 16.89 -3.36
CA LYS A 112 2.47 18.10 -4.11
C LYS A 112 1.04 18.06 -4.64
N ASP A 113 0.31 16.95 -4.45
CA ASP A 113 -1.05 16.79 -4.93
C ASP A 113 -2.02 17.61 -4.08
N PRO A 114 -2.73 18.60 -4.65
CA PRO A 114 -3.68 19.43 -3.92
C PRO A 114 -4.80 18.62 -3.26
N GLN A 115 -5.20 17.47 -3.81
CA GLN A 115 -6.24 16.64 -3.22
C GLN A 115 -5.77 15.93 -1.95
N VAL A 116 -4.47 15.60 -1.88
CA VAL A 116 -3.81 15.01 -0.72
C VAL A 116 -3.55 16.08 0.35
N LEU A 117 -3.19 17.28 -0.06
CA LEU A 117 -2.88 18.40 0.83
C LEU A 117 -4.11 19.16 1.36
N ALA A 118 -5.30 18.90 0.81
CA ALA A 118 -6.53 19.53 1.28
C ALA A 118 -6.76 19.22 2.77
N GLU A 119 -6.99 20.26 3.57
CA GLU A 119 -7.32 20.12 5.00
C GLU A 119 -8.61 19.30 5.18
N ARG A 120 -8.57 18.32 6.09
CA ARG A 120 -9.61 17.32 6.33
C ARG A 120 -9.75 17.02 7.82
#